data_AF-A0A7G8JKH5-F1
#
_entry.id   AF-A0A7G8JKH5-F1
#
_cell.length_a   1.000
_cell.length_b   1.000
_cell.length_c   1.000
_cell.angle_alpha   90.00
_cell.angle_beta   90.00
_cell.angle_gamma   90.00
#
_symmetry.space_group_name_H-M   'P 1'
#
loop_
_entity.id
_entity.type
_entity.pdbx_description
1 polymer ?
#
loop_
_entity_poly.entity_id
_entity_poly.type
_entity_poly.pdbx_seq_one_letter_code
_entity_poly.pdbx_strand_id
1 'polypeptide(L)'
;MIKQLPETRIEKGFTLIELLLSLSLGSMLFVVLLQLIGADLRLGNSMASRLRESAQQRQTLELIRGELAMGSGWTVDPTPSHQWSCGMAGRQPVLAIGLDSSNTEVSSQTIVYSVGAAPSPIWRGQVLMRCGPAYGLDGVIRPGGKAQNRVLIDGLPKDGPGFQARQDPQSKVLHLALEQESLAGSSGLRSAAVF
;
A
#
# COMPACT_ATOMS: atom_id res chain seq x y z
N MET A 1 -69.46 56.54 13.39
CA MET A 1 -68.83 55.27 13.82
C MET A 1 -68.74 54.37 12.60
N ILE A 2 -67.66 53.70 12.19
CA ILE A 2 -66.33 53.44 12.75
C ILE A 2 -65.45 53.05 11.54
N LYS A 3 -64.25 53.65 11.48
CA LYS A 3 -62.97 53.19 10.89
C LYS A 3 -62.96 52.63 9.46
N GLN A 4 -62.48 53.48 8.54
CA GLN A 4 -61.53 53.05 7.51
C GLN A 4 -60.21 52.67 8.18
N LEU A 5 -59.63 51.53 7.80
CA LEU A 5 -58.25 51.07 8.06
C LEU A 5 -57.99 49.83 7.17
N PRO A 6 -56.76 49.63 6.65
CA PRO A 6 -56.02 50.49 5.76
C PRO A 6 -55.72 49.82 4.40
N GLU A 7 -55.32 50.69 3.47
CA GLU A 7 -54.70 50.44 2.17
C GLU A 7 -53.65 49.32 2.13
N THR A 8 -53.76 48.55 1.04
CA THR A 8 -52.68 47.96 0.23
C THR A 8 -51.45 47.44 0.96
N ARG A 9 -51.37 46.11 1.08
CA ARG A 9 -50.10 45.40 1.15
C ARG A 9 -49.36 45.64 -0.17
N ILE A 10 -48.49 46.66 -0.21
CA ILE A 10 -47.51 46.81 -1.29
C ILE A 10 -46.51 45.66 -1.10
N GLU A 11 -46.64 44.60 -1.88
CA GLU A 11 -45.54 43.66 -2.08
C GLU A 11 -44.42 44.42 -2.80
N LYS A 12 -43.48 44.98 -2.02
CA LYS A 12 -42.25 45.54 -2.57
C LYS A 12 -41.43 44.38 -3.15
N GLY A 13 -41.55 44.15 -4.45
CA GLY A 13 -40.65 43.28 -5.19
C GLY A 13 -39.21 43.79 -5.12
N PHE A 14 -38.26 42.89 -5.28
CA PHE A 14 -36.83 43.23 -5.32
C PHE A 14 -36.52 44.16 -6.49
N THR A 15 -35.69 45.16 -6.25
CA THR A 15 -35.09 45.93 -7.34
C THR A 15 -34.08 45.06 -8.10
N LEU A 16 -33.86 45.34 -9.39
CA LEU A 16 -32.88 44.62 -10.21
C LEU A 16 -31.48 44.58 -9.54
N ILE A 17 -31.10 45.69 -8.90
CA ILE A 17 -29.82 45.82 -8.20
C ILE A 17 -29.76 44.89 -6.98
N GLU A 18 -30.81 44.84 -6.16
CA GLU A 18 -30.86 43.92 -5.01
C GLU A 18 -30.88 42.45 -5.46
N LEU A 19 -31.51 42.14 -6.60
CA LEU A 19 -31.48 40.80 -7.19
C LEU A 19 -30.06 40.42 -7.66
N LEU A 20 -29.36 41.32 -8.33
CA LEU A 20 -27.98 41.09 -8.77
C LEU A 20 -27.01 40.99 -7.59
N LEU A 21 -27.22 41.80 -6.54
CA LEU A 21 -26.43 41.73 -5.29
C LEU A 21 -26.64 40.43 -4.55
N SER A 22 -27.90 40.00 -4.36
CA SER A 22 -28.20 38.73 -3.71
C SER A 22 -27.69 37.53 -4.52
N LEU A 23 -27.82 37.56 -5.86
CA LEU A 23 -27.30 36.50 -6.73
C LEU A 23 -25.77 36.42 -6.69
N SER A 24 -25.08 37.55 -6.72
CA SER A 24 -23.61 37.58 -6.66
C SER A 24 -23.09 37.12 -5.29
N LEU A 25 -23.72 37.57 -4.20
CA LEU A 25 -23.37 37.13 -2.85
C LEU A 25 -23.63 35.63 -2.65
N GLY A 26 -24.80 35.14 -3.10
CA GLY A 26 -25.14 33.72 -3.05
C GLY A 26 -24.17 32.86 -3.88
N SER A 27 -23.80 33.33 -5.07
CA SER A 27 -22.82 32.64 -5.93
C SER A 27 -21.44 32.59 -5.28
N MET A 28 -20.98 33.68 -4.68
CA MET A 28 -19.70 33.73 -3.97
C MET A 28 -19.69 32.75 -2.79
N LEU A 29 -20.75 32.74 -1.99
CA LEU A 29 -20.89 31.82 -0.86
C LEU A 29 -20.94 30.36 -1.33
N PHE A 30 -21.65 30.08 -2.43
CA PHE A 30 -21.70 28.75 -3.03
C PHE A 30 -20.34 28.26 -3.50
N VAL A 31 -19.55 29.12 -4.16
CA VAL A 31 -18.17 28.79 -4.57
C VAL A 31 -17.29 28.47 -3.36
N VAL A 32 -17.40 29.25 -2.27
CA VAL A 32 -16.64 28.97 -1.03
C VAL A 32 -17.03 27.61 -0.44
N LEU A 33 -18.33 27.29 -0.39
CA LEU A 33 -18.79 25.97 0.09
C LEU A 33 -18.25 24.82 -0.78
N LEU A 34 -18.26 24.98 -2.10
CA LEU A 34 -17.69 23.98 -3.01
C LEU A 34 -16.18 23.80 -2.80
N GLN A 35 -15.44 24.88 -2.54
CA GLN A 35 -14.01 24.79 -2.22
C GLN A 35 -13.75 24.06 -0.91
N LEU A 36 -14.57 24.29 0.12
CA LEU A 36 -14.48 23.59 1.40
C LEU A 36 -14.74 22.08 1.25
N ILE A 37 -15.80 21.70 0.53
CA ILE A 37 -16.10 20.29 0.25
C ILE A 37 -14.97 19.65 -0.56
N GLY A 38 -14.48 20.36 -1.58
CA GLY A 38 -13.36 19.89 -2.40
C GLY A 38 -12.07 19.67 -1.59
N ALA A 39 -11.79 20.53 -0.62
CA ALA A 39 -10.64 20.39 0.27
C ALA A 39 -10.78 19.15 1.18
N ASP A 40 -11.97 18.93 1.74
CA ASP A 40 -12.25 17.79 2.61
C ASP A 40 -12.16 16.46 1.86
N LEU A 41 -12.70 16.40 0.63
CA LEU A 41 -12.59 15.22 -0.23
C LEU A 41 -11.13 14.88 -0.58
N ARG A 42 -10.29 15.89 -0.82
CA ARG A 42 -8.86 15.67 -1.06
C ARG A 42 -8.16 15.12 0.18
N LEU A 43 -8.48 15.65 1.35
CA LEU A 43 -7.92 15.19 2.61
C LEU A 43 -8.35 13.75 2.92
N GLY A 44 -9.64 13.44 2.77
CA GLY A 44 -10.19 12.10 2.94
C GLY A 44 -9.56 11.07 2.01
N ASN A 45 -9.35 11.41 0.74
CA ASN A 45 -8.68 10.54 -0.23
C ASN A 45 -7.22 10.26 0.15
N SER A 46 -6.48 11.28 0.62
CA SER A 46 -5.09 11.11 1.05
C SER A 46 -4.96 10.25 2.32
N MET A 47 -5.94 10.33 3.22
CA MET A 47 -5.98 9.49 4.41
C MET A 47 -6.34 8.04 4.05
N ALA A 48 -7.35 7.86 3.19
CA ALA A 48 -7.77 6.54 2.73
C ALA A 48 -6.65 5.80 1.98
N SER A 49 -5.86 6.50 1.15
CA SER A 49 -4.71 5.88 0.48
C SER A 49 -3.65 5.42 1.47
N ARG A 50 -3.28 6.25 2.46
CA ARG A 50 -2.31 5.88 3.51
C ARG A 50 -2.76 4.69 4.34
N LEU A 51 -4.05 4.61 4.68
CA LEU A 51 -4.59 3.46 5.41
C LEU A 51 -4.52 2.17 4.59
N ARG A 52 -4.82 2.24 3.28
CA ARG A 52 -4.69 1.08 2.37
C ARG A 52 -3.24 0.63 2.24
N GLU A 53 -2.30 1.55 2.03
CA GLU A 53 -0.87 1.27 1.96
C GLU A 53 -0.38 0.61 3.26
N SER A 54 -0.73 1.17 4.42
CA SER A 54 -0.36 0.59 5.73
C SER A 54 -0.97 -0.80 5.96
N ALA A 55 -2.22 -1.01 5.57
CA ALA A 55 -2.86 -2.33 5.66
C ALA A 55 -2.15 -3.36 4.77
N GLN A 56 -1.77 -2.98 3.55
CA GLN A 56 -1.05 -3.85 2.62
C GLN A 56 0.34 -4.23 3.16
N GLN A 57 1.08 -3.29 3.77
CA GLN A 57 2.36 -3.57 4.41
C GLN A 57 2.22 -4.58 5.56
N ARG A 58 1.23 -4.39 6.43
CA ARG A 58 0.96 -5.31 7.55
C ARG A 58 0.58 -6.70 7.06
N GLN A 59 -0.31 -6.80 6.08
CA GLN A 59 -0.70 -8.07 5.49
C GLN A 59 0.49 -8.79 4.85
N THR A 60 1.41 -8.05 4.23
CA THR A 60 2.64 -8.61 3.67
C THR A 60 3.56 -9.17 4.75
N LEU A 61 3.74 -8.46 5.87
CA LEU A 61 4.54 -8.97 7.00
C LEU A 61 3.89 -10.18 7.67
N GLU A 62 2.56 -10.22 7.79
CA GLU A 62 1.84 -11.39 8.30
C GLU A 62 1.89 -12.57 7.33
N LEU A 63 1.89 -12.33 6.02
CA LEU A 63 2.14 -13.37 5.03
C LEU A 63 3.52 -13.99 5.24
N ILE A 64 4.56 -13.16 5.34
CA ILE A 64 5.94 -13.63 5.59
C ILE A 64 6.01 -14.38 6.93
N ARG A 65 5.35 -13.88 7.97
CA ARG A 65 5.25 -14.55 9.27
C ARG A 65 4.69 -15.97 9.13
N GLY A 66 3.57 -16.12 8.42
CA GLY A 66 2.94 -17.41 8.19
C GLY A 66 3.87 -18.38 7.46
N GLU A 67 4.65 -17.88 6.51
CA GLU A 67 5.63 -18.68 5.79
C GLU A 67 6.86 -19.06 6.63
N LEU A 68 7.37 -18.14 7.45
CA LEU A 68 8.44 -18.43 8.40
C LEU A 68 8.01 -19.50 9.40
N ALA A 69 6.74 -19.49 9.84
CA ALA A 69 6.21 -20.50 10.75
C ALA A 69 6.08 -21.89 10.10
N MET A 70 5.92 -21.96 8.78
CA MET A 70 5.89 -23.22 8.02
C MET A 70 7.29 -23.68 7.59
N GLY A 71 8.25 -22.77 7.50
CA GLY A 71 9.61 -23.06 7.05
C GLY A 71 10.42 -23.87 8.05
N SER A 72 11.31 -24.71 7.53
CA SER A 72 12.32 -25.44 8.31
C SER A 72 13.49 -24.53 8.73
N GLY A 73 13.71 -23.44 7.99
CA GLY A 73 14.74 -22.44 8.25
C GLY A 73 14.65 -21.28 7.28
N TRP A 74 15.45 -20.24 7.53
CA TRP A 74 15.56 -19.07 6.67
C TRP A 74 17.01 -18.60 6.57
N THR A 75 17.32 -17.94 5.45
CA THR A 75 18.61 -17.34 5.15
C THR A 75 18.38 -15.87 4.77
N VAL A 76 19.08 -14.96 5.45
CA VAL A 76 19.07 -13.52 5.17
C VAL A 76 20.15 -13.18 4.14
N ASP A 77 19.84 -12.30 3.21
CA ASP A 77 20.72 -11.87 2.12
C ASP A 77 21.41 -13.03 1.37
N PRO A 78 20.63 -14.02 0.86
CA PRO A 78 21.22 -15.17 0.21
C PRO A 78 21.91 -14.74 -1.09
N THR A 79 22.94 -15.48 -1.51
CA THR A 79 23.64 -15.16 -2.76
C THR A 79 22.74 -15.41 -3.98
N PRO A 80 22.66 -14.46 -4.94
CA PRO A 80 21.92 -14.67 -6.19
C PRO A 80 22.29 -15.98 -6.87
N SER A 81 21.29 -16.83 -7.10
CA SER A 81 21.49 -18.13 -7.76
C SER A 81 20.52 -18.32 -8.92
N HIS A 82 21.04 -18.85 -10.02
CA HIS A 82 20.23 -19.29 -11.17
C HIS A 82 19.38 -20.53 -10.87
N GLN A 83 19.61 -21.17 -9.72
CA GLN A 83 18.93 -22.39 -9.32
C GLN A 83 17.60 -22.13 -8.60
N TRP A 84 17.24 -20.87 -8.32
CA TRP A 84 15.93 -20.57 -7.75
C TRP A 84 14.81 -20.88 -8.73
N SER A 85 13.64 -21.23 -8.17
CA SER A 85 12.52 -21.72 -8.96
C SER A 85 11.86 -20.67 -9.86
N CYS A 86 12.16 -19.38 -9.68
CA CYS A 86 11.73 -18.31 -10.58
C CYS A 86 12.91 -17.44 -11.04
N GLY A 87 12.79 -16.90 -12.25
CA GLY A 87 13.74 -15.92 -12.77
C GLY A 87 13.71 -14.60 -11.99
N MET A 88 14.89 -14.12 -11.60
CA MET A 88 15.05 -12.92 -10.78
C MET A 88 15.20 -11.64 -11.56
N ALA A 89 15.54 -11.72 -12.85
CA ALA A 89 15.68 -10.57 -13.73
C ALA A 89 16.49 -9.41 -13.09
N GLY A 90 17.59 -9.73 -12.42
CA GLY A 90 18.47 -8.77 -11.77
C GLY A 90 18.00 -8.21 -10.42
N ARG A 91 16.90 -8.71 -9.84
CA ARG A 91 16.47 -8.37 -8.49
C ARG A 91 17.38 -9.02 -7.44
N GLN A 92 17.61 -8.29 -6.36
CA GLN A 92 18.42 -8.73 -5.22
C GLN A 92 17.53 -9.54 -4.27
N PRO A 93 17.90 -10.78 -3.91
CA PRO A 93 17.21 -11.49 -2.85
C PRO A 93 17.50 -10.85 -1.48
N VAL A 94 16.54 -10.92 -0.58
CA VAL A 94 16.69 -10.38 0.79
C VAL A 94 16.42 -11.47 1.83
N LEU A 95 15.48 -12.37 1.55
CA LEU A 95 15.11 -13.44 2.46
C LEU A 95 14.78 -14.70 1.66
N ALA A 96 15.39 -15.83 2.01
CA ALA A 96 14.98 -17.14 1.53
C ALA A 96 14.44 -17.96 2.71
N ILE A 97 13.35 -18.69 2.48
CA ILE A 97 12.71 -19.58 3.46
C ILE A 97 12.66 -20.97 2.85
N GLY A 98 13.30 -21.94 3.48
CA GLY A 98 13.23 -23.35 3.08
C GLY A 98 11.98 -24.00 3.67
N LEU A 99 11.19 -24.70 2.85
CA LEU A 99 10.01 -25.45 3.29
C LEU A 99 10.30 -26.94 3.53
N ASP A 100 11.46 -27.44 3.11
CA ASP A 100 11.91 -28.82 3.36
C ASP A 100 13.10 -28.81 4.35
N SER A 101 13.16 -29.80 5.23
CA SER A 101 14.25 -29.98 6.20
C SER A 101 15.49 -30.64 5.57
N SER A 102 15.35 -31.19 4.36
CA SER A 102 16.52 -31.54 3.56
C SER A 102 17.20 -30.24 3.12
N ASN A 103 18.43 -30.01 3.59
CA ASN A 103 19.29 -28.82 3.40
C ASN A 103 19.66 -28.51 1.93
N THR A 104 18.71 -28.64 1.01
CA THR A 104 18.88 -28.39 -0.40
C THR A 104 18.15 -27.09 -0.72
N GLU A 105 18.82 -25.96 -0.51
CA GLU A 105 18.38 -24.59 -0.87
C GLU A 105 17.96 -24.43 -2.35
N VAL A 106 18.17 -25.49 -3.13
CA VAL A 106 17.99 -25.61 -4.59
C VAL A 106 16.63 -26.20 -4.97
N SER A 107 15.83 -26.66 -4.00
CA SER A 107 14.56 -27.34 -4.27
C SER A 107 13.44 -26.36 -4.62
N SER A 108 12.46 -26.84 -5.39
CA SER A 108 11.16 -26.22 -5.69
C SER A 108 10.33 -25.85 -4.45
N GLN A 109 10.87 -26.09 -3.26
CA GLN A 109 10.31 -25.88 -1.93
C GLN A 109 10.97 -24.69 -1.21
N THR A 110 11.59 -23.75 -1.93
CA THR A 110 12.14 -22.52 -1.34
C THR A 110 11.30 -21.32 -1.74
N ILE A 111 10.99 -20.46 -0.77
CA ILE A 111 10.34 -19.17 -1.00
C ILE A 111 11.42 -18.09 -0.90
N VAL A 112 11.56 -17.29 -1.95
CA VAL A 112 12.54 -16.22 -2.05
C VAL A 112 11.82 -14.88 -2.18
N TYR A 113 12.14 -13.98 -1.26
CA TYR A 113 11.76 -12.57 -1.30
C TYR A 113 12.89 -11.76 -1.92
N SER A 114 12.56 -10.97 -2.93
CA SER A 114 13.54 -10.16 -3.67
C SER A 114 13.04 -8.74 -3.88
N VAL A 115 13.98 -7.80 -3.95
CA VAL A 115 13.76 -6.38 -4.17
C VAL A 115 14.46 -5.95 -5.45
N GLY A 116 13.82 -5.10 -6.23
CA GLY A 116 14.46 -4.43 -7.36
C GLY A 116 13.47 -4.00 -8.43
N ALA A 117 13.93 -4.03 -9.68
CA ALA A 117 13.15 -3.54 -10.81
C ALA A 117 11.81 -4.29 -10.98
N ALA A 118 10.76 -3.50 -11.24
CA ALA A 118 9.44 -4.00 -11.56
C ALA A 118 9.45 -4.87 -12.83
N PRO A 119 8.60 -5.91 -12.90
CA PRO A 119 8.50 -6.77 -14.08
C PRO A 119 7.83 -6.07 -15.28
N SER A 120 7.09 -4.99 -15.06
CA SER A 120 6.43 -4.21 -16.11
C SER A 120 6.14 -2.76 -15.66
N PRO A 121 5.83 -1.83 -16.59
CA PRO A 121 5.66 -0.42 -16.26
C PRO A 121 4.41 -0.05 -15.45
N ILE A 122 3.50 -1.01 -15.19
CA ILE A 122 2.28 -0.77 -14.41
C ILE A 122 2.57 -0.60 -12.91
N TRP A 123 3.75 -1.02 -12.45
CA TRP A 123 4.16 -0.94 -11.06
C TRP A 123 4.95 0.33 -10.80
N ARG A 124 4.83 0.86 -9.59
CA ARG A 124 5.58 2.06 -9.18
C ARG A 124 6.97 1.64 -8.69
N GLY A 125 8.01 2.34 -9.12
CA GLY A 125 9.36 2.23 -8.54
C GLY A 125 9.92 0.80 -8.47
N GLN A 126 10.62 0.50 -7.37
CA GLN A 126 11.08 -0.85 -7.07
C GLN A 126 9.94 -1.67 -6.42
N VAL A 127 10.02 -3.00 -6.53
CA VAL A 127 8.99 -3.92 -6.04
C VAL A 127 9.56 -4.95 -5.05
N LEU A 128 8.75 -5.33 -4.06
CA LEU A 128 8.97 -6.54 -3.27
C LEU A 128 8.28 -7.69 -4.01
N MET A 129 9.06 -8.70 -4.38
CA MET A 129 8.62 -9.86 -5.11
C MET A 129 8.77 -11.12 -4.26
N ARG A 130 7.75 -11.96 -4.28
CA ARG A 130 7.78 -13.32 -3.75
C ARG A 130 7.87 -14.31 -4.90
N CYS A 131 8.91 -15.13 -4.89
CA CYS A 131 9.01 -16.33 -5.70
C CYS A 131 8.87 -17.56 -4.80
N GLY A 132 7.98 -18.47 -5.11
CA GLY A 132 7.87 -19.73 -4.36
C GLY A 132 6.65 -20.53 -4.79
N PRO A 133 6.37 -21.67 -4.14
CA PRO A 133 5.19 -22.47 -4.44
C PRO A 133 3.90 -21.65 -4.42
N ALA A 134 2.98 -22.01 -5.31
CA ALA A 134 1.67 -21.37 -5.39
C ALA A 134 0.78 -21.74 -4.19
N TYR A 135 -0.05 -20.79 -3.77
CA TYR A 135 -1.15 -21.04 -2.85
C TYR A 135 -2.31 -21.76 -3.56
N GLY A 136 -2.96 -22.68 -2.85
CA GLY A 136 -4.23 -23.27 -3.24
C GLY A 136 -5.41 -22.32 -3.03
N LEU A 137 -6.60 -22.76 -3.43
CA LEU A 137 -7.85 -22.01 -3.21
C LEU A 137 -8.23 -21.95 -1.72
N ASP A 138 -7.67 -22.85 -0.92
CA ASP A 138 -7.74 -22.92 0.53
C ASP A 138 -6.78 -21.95 1.22
N GLY A 139 -5.94 -21.23 0.47
CA GLY A 139 -4.94 -20.32 1.03
C GLY A 139 -3.72 -21.02 1.63
N VAL A 140 -3.55 -22.33 1.41
CA VAL A 140 -2.41 -23.11 1.89
C VAL A 140 -1.38 -23.28 0.77
N ILE A 141 -0.09 -23.30 1.12
CA ILE A 141 0.97 -23.59 0.15
C ILE A 141 0.77 -25.01 -0.38
N ARG A 142 0.76 -25.18 -1.71
CA ARG A 142 0.70 -26.50 -2.33
C ARG A 142 2.10 -27.11 -2.46
N PRO A 143 2.44 -28.17 -1.70
CA PRO A 143 3.73 -28.83 -1.81
C PRO A 143 3.91 -29.37 -3.24
N GLY A 144 5.04 -29.04 -3.87
CA GLY A 144 5.33 -29.46 -5.25
C GLY A 144 4.54 -28.71 -6.32
N GLY A 145 3.79 -27.67 -5.93
CA GLY A 145 3.17 -26.75 -6.87
C GLY A 145 4.23 -25.99 -7.69
N LYS A 146 3.87 -25.58 -8.91
CA LYS A 146 4.75 -24.73 -9.72
C LYS A 146 5.05 -23.42 -8.97
N ALA A 147 6.32 -23.05 -8.95
CA ALA A 147 6.72 -21.76 -8.39
C ALA A 147 6.09 -20.62 -9.18
N GLN A 148 5.61 -19.61 -8.46
CA GLN A 148 5.03 -18.40 -9.02
C GLN A 148 5.80 -17.19 -8.52
N ASN A 149 5.99 -16.23 -9.42
CA ASN A 149 6.60 -14.95 -9.13
C ASN A 149 5.50 -13.89 -9.02
N ARG A 150 5.35 -13.24 -7.87
CA ARG A 150 4.29 -12.27 -7.60
C ARG A 150 4.84 -11.03 -6.92
N VAL A 151 4.42 -9.86 -7.40
CA VAL A 151 4.63 -8.59 -6.71
C VAL A 151 3.72 -8.55 -5.49
N LEU A 152 4.29 -8.26 -4.31
CA LEU A 152 3.55 -8.07 -3.06
C LEU A 152 3.37 -6.60 -2.73
N ILE A 153 4.43 -5.80 -2.94
CA ILE A 153 4.47 -4.37 -2.69
C ILE A 153 5.14 -3.70 -3.89
N ASP A 154 4.60 -2.57 -4.31
CA ASP A 154 5.22 -1.67 -5.28
C ASP A 154 5.59 -0.33 -4.62
N GLY A 155 6.35 0.51 -5.29
CA GLY A 155 6.75 1.82 -4.80
C GLY A 155 7.77 1.74 -3.67
N LEU A 156 8.65 0.74 -3.67
CA LEU A 156 9.79 0.74 -2.76
C LEU A 156 10.78 1.86 -3.16
N PRO A 157 11.45 2.50 -2.19
CA PRO A 157 12.43 3.56 -2.45
C PRO A 157 13.58 3.04 -3.34
N LYS A 158 14.03 3.87 -4.28
CA LYS A 158 15.13 3.50 -5.19
C LYS A 158 16.50 3.51 -4.51
N ASP A 159 16.73 4.51 -3.66
CA ASP A 159 18.01 4.78 -2.98
C ASP A 159 17.96 4.38 -1.50
N GLY A 160 17.11 3.42 -1.17
CA GLY A 160 16.90 2.93 0.17
C GLY A 160 16.67 1.43 0.16
N PRO A 161 16.69 0.80 1.32
CA PRO A 161 16.70 -0.65 1.38
C PRO A 161 15.31 -1.27 1.12
N GLY A 162 14.23 -0.50 1.15
CA GLY A 162 12.87 -0.93 0.77
C GLY A 162 12.33 -2.04 1.65
N PHE A 163 12.73 -3.29 1.40
CA PHE A 163 12.51 -4.41 2.30
C PHE A 163 13.85 -4.92 2.84
N GLN A 164 13.94 -5.06 4.16
CA GLN A 164 15.11 -5.58 4.86
C GLN A 164 14.72 -6.75 5.74
N ALA A 165 15.54 -7.79 5.69
CA ALA A 165 15.60 -8.82 6.71
C ALA A 165 16.92 -8.69 7.44
N ARG A 166 16.92 -8.77 8.77
CA ARG A 166 18.13 -8.80 9.59
C ARG A 166 17.95 -9.87 10.66
N GLN A 167 18.91 -10.77 10.76
CA GLN A 167 18.95 -11.72 11.86
C GLN A 167 19.76 -11.12 13.00
N ASP A 168 19.25 -11.25 14.21
CA ASP A 168 19.99 -10.87 15.40
C ASP A 168 21.23 -11.78 15.56
N PRO A 169 22.43 -11.24 15.82
CA PRO A 169 23.64 -12.07 15.90
C PRO A 169 23.69 -13.02 17.10
N GLN A 170 22.93 -12.73 18.16
CA GLN A 170 22.98 -13.44 19.44
C GLN A 170 21.74 -14.31 19.67
N SER A 171 20.73 -14.20 18.82
CA SER A 171 19.47 -14.92 18.93
C SER A 171 18.95 -15.34 17.56
N LYS A 172 18.02 -16.30 17.52
CA LYS A 172 17.34 -16.66 16.26
C LYS A 172 16.21 -15.69 15.89
N VAL A 173 16.26 -14.45 16.36
CA VAL A 173 15.23 -13.45 16.11
C VAL A 173 15.45 -12.82 14.74
N LEU A 174 14.38 -12.75 13.94
CA LEU A 174 14.38 -12.14 12.62
C LEU A 174 13.64 -10.80 12.67
N HIS A 175 14.35 -9.74 12.33
CA HIS A 175 13.79 -8.39 12.17
C HIS A 175 13.48 -8.13 10.71
N LEU A 176 12.21 -7.91 10.40
CA LEU A 176 11.77 -7.48 9.08
C LEU A 176 11.38 -6.00 9.13
N ALA A 177 11.82 -5.23 8.12
CA ALA A 177 11.41 -3.86 7.92
C ALA A 177 11.00 -3.65 6.46
N LEU A 178 9.89 -2.95 6.27
CA LEU A 178 9.32 -2.62 4.97
C LEU A 178 9.06 -1.12 4.90
N GLU A 179 9.57 -0.49 3.86
CA GLU A 179 9.47 0.92 3.55
C GLU A 179 8.93 1.11 2.14
N GLN A 180 7.94 1.99 1.99
CA GLN A 180 7.26 2.26 0.73
C GLN A 180 7.04 3.76 0.55
N GLU A 181 7.23 4.26 -0.67
CA GLU A 181 6.88 5.62 -1.06
C GLU A 181 5.36 5.80 -1.08
N SER A 182 4.85 6.77 -0.32
CA SER A 182 3.41 7.01 -0.25
C SER A 182 2.88 7.71 -1.50
N LEU A 183 1.71 7.27 -1.96
CA LEU A 183 0.89 7.92 -2.99
C LEU A 183 0.50 9.36 -2.62
N ALA A 184 0.40 9.67 -1.32
CA ALA A 184 -0.11 10.94 -0.82
C ALA A 184 0.97 12.03 -0.61
N GLY A 185 2.25 11.73 -0.85
CA GLY A 185 3.35 12.70 -0.82
C GLY A 185 3.98 13.01 0.54
N SER A 186 5.30 13.25 0.48
CA SER A 186 6.28 13.73 1.47
C SER A 186 6.89 12.77 2.51
N SER A 187 6.26 11.64 2.84
CA SER A 187 6.88 10.66 3.76
C SER A 187 6.63 9.22 3.32
N GLY A 188 7.67 8.40 3.39
CA GLY A 188 7.56 6.96 3.20
C GLY A 188 6.81 6.32 4.38
N LEU A 189 6.03 5.29 4.09
CA LEU A 189 5.41 4.44 5.10
C LEU A 189 6.40 3.35 5.49
N ARG A 190 6.66 3.22 6.78
CA ARG A 190 7.53 2.19 7.33
C ARG A 190 6.78 1.30 8.31
N SER A 191 6.86 0.00 8.08
CA SER A 191 6.38 -1.04 8.98
C SER A 191 7.53 -1.96 9.37
N ALA A 192 7.51 -2.47 10.59
CA ALA A 192 8.50 -3.43 11.07
C ALA A 192 7.82 -4.55 11.85
N ALA A 193 8.38 -5.74 11.77
CA ALA A 193 7.95 -6.90 12.53
C ALA A 193 9.17 -7.69 13.02
N VAL A 194 8.99 -8.38 14.13
CA VAL A 194 10.02 -9.19 14.80
C VAL A 194 9.45 -10.57 15.02
N PHE A 195 10.21 -11.60 14.62
CA PHE A 195 9.80 -13.00 14.64
C PHE A 195 10.81 -13.86 15.37
#